data_AF-A0AAV8WEY0-F1
#
_entry.id   AF-A0AAV8WEY0-F1
#
_cell.length_a   1.000
_cell.length_b   1.000
_cell.length_c   1.000
_cell.angle_alpha   90.00
_cell.angle_beta   90.00
_cell.angle_gamma   90.00
#
_symmetry.space_group_name_H-M   'P 1'
#
loop_
_entity.id
_entity.type
_entity.pdbx_description
1 polymer ?
#
loop_
_entity_poly.entity_id
_entity_poly.type
_entity_poly.pdbx_seq_one_letter_code
_entity_poly.pdbx_strand_id
1 'polypeptide(L)'
;MIGSFTKSPEEIAEDKKLHLVEICKENNYFPNVIASPKECRTAEEIGKDEILDFTQYCFDGKVVLKKRRPPPFFTKLYSYGTYLRKQENIRNQDKVRLNLIAEYGELKSYLADQYPECKRYIPPKKEKEAENV
;
A
#
# COMPACT_ATOMS: atom_id res chain seq x y z
N MET A 1 -33.15 6.99 -21.40
CA MET A 1 -32.52 5.66 -21.28
C MET A 1 -31.02 5.87 -21.19
N ILE A 2 -30.42 5.59 -20.04
CA ILE A 2 -28.95 5.49 -19.94
C ILE A 2 -28.61 4.18 -20.63
N GLY A 3 -28.14 4.23 -21.88
CA GLY A 3 -27.71 3.03 -22.59
C GLY A 3 -26.62 2.34 -21.77
N SER A 4 -26.85 1.09 -21.40
CA SER A 4 -25.85 0.25 -20.75
C SER A 4 -24.73 -0.02 -21.76
N PHE A 5 -23.68 0.81 -21.71
CA PHE A 5 -22.46 0.71 -22.53
C PHE A 5 -21.58 -0.51 -22.18
N THR A 6 -22.14 -1.55 -21.58
CA THR A 6 -21.40 -2.65 -20.96
C THR A 6 -21.48 -3.90 -21.85
N LYS A 7 -20.42 -4.17 -22.61
CA LYS A 7 -20.19 -5.48 -23.23
C LYS A 7 -20.05 -6.56 -22.16
N SER A 8 -20.41 -7.80 -22.48
CA SER A 8 -20.22 -8.91 -21.55
C SER A 8 -18.72 -9.23 -21.38
N PRO A 9 -18.28 -9.79 -20.23
CA PRO A 9 -16.90 -10.20 -20.02
C PRO A 9 -16.37 -11.16 -21.08
N GLU A 10 -17.25 -12.03 -21.60
CA GLU A 10 -16.94 -13.01 -22.65
C GLU A 10 -16.69 -12.35 -24.00
N GLU A 11 -17.55 -11.40 -24.41
CA GLU A 11 -17.36 -10.61 -25.63
C GLU A 11 -16.05 -9.84 -25.60
N ILE A 12 -15.67 -9.28 -24.44
CA ILE A 12 -14.42 -8.52 -24.29
C ILE A 12 -13.21 -9.44 -24.43
N ALA A 13 -13.28 -10.64 -23.86
CA ALA A 13 -12.23 -11.64 -23.98
C ALA A 13 -12.08 -12.10 -25.44
N GLU A 14 -13.19 -12.38 -26.14
CA GLU A 14 -13.19 -12.75 -27.56
C GLU A 14 -12.66 -11.62 -28.46
N ASP A 15 -13.08 -10.38 -28.24
CA ASP A 15 -12.67 -9.20 -29.02
C ASP A 15 -11.15 -8.97 -28.93
N LYS A 16 -10.59 -9.03 -27.72
CA LYS A 16 -9.15 -8.84 -27.49
C LYS A 16 -8.34 -10.11 -27.69
N LYS A 17 -8.98 -11.28 -27.73
CA LYS A 17 -8.34 -12.60 -27.73
C LYS A 17 -7.37 -12.76 -26.54
N LEU A 18 -7.78 -12.30 -25.36
CA LEU A 18 -7.01 -12.37 -24.11
C LEU A 18 -7.90 -12.82 -22.94
N HIS A 19 -7.29 -13.46 -21.95
CA HIS A 19 -7.98 -13.83 -20.71
C HIS A 19 -8.32 -12.60 -19.87
N LEU A 20 -9.56 -12.54 -19.38
CA LEU A 20 -9.97 -11.53 -18.41
C LEU A 20 -9.80 -12.08 -16.99
N VAL A 21 -8.96 -11.42 -16.20
CA VAL A 21 -8.59 -11.85 -14.84
C VAL A 21 -8.98 -10.77 -13.84
N GLU A 22 -9.64 -11.17 -12.77
CA GLU A 22 -9.91 -10.35 -11.60
C GLU A 22 -8.87 -10.60 -10.50
N ILE A 23 -8.42 -9.51 -9.90
CA ILE A 23 -7.50 -9.52 -8.77
C ILE A 23 -8.15 -8.75 -7.63
N CYS A 24 -8.61 -9.47 -6.62
CA CYS A 24 -9.34 -8.91 -5.48
C CYS A 24 -8.58 -9.11 -4.17
N LYS A 25 -8.65 -8.10 -3.30
CA LYS A 25 -8.01 -8.13 -1.97
C LYS A 25 -8.58 -9.24 -1.08
N GLU A 26 -9.87 -9.51 -1.21
CA GLU A 26 -10.56 -10.57 -0.46
C GLU A 26 -10.01 -11.96 -0.79
N ASN A 27 -9.63 -12.17 -2.04
CA ASN A 27 -8.97 -13.38 -2.50
C ASN A 27 -7.44 -13.29 -2.35
N ASN A 28 -6.92 -12.49 -1.42
CA ASN A 28 -5.49 -12.29 -1.20
C ASN A 28 -4.69 -11.92 -2.47
N TYR A 29 -5.32 -11.23 -3.42
CA TYR A 29 -4.72 -10.89 -4.71
C TYR A 29 -4.36 -12.11 -5.59
N PHE A 30 -4.95 -13.28 -5.36
CA PHE A 30 -4.83 -14.40 -6.29
C PHE A 30 -5.62 -14.13 -7.57
N PRO A 31 -5.06 -14.49 -8.75
CA PRO A 31 -5.72 -14.27 -10.04
C PRO A 31 -6.92 -15.19 -10.18
N ASN A 32 -8.09 -14.62 -10.43
CA ASN A 32 -9.31 -15.35 -10.75
C ASN A 32 -9.70 -15.11 -12.21
N VAL A 33 -9.80 -16.16 -13.01
CA VAL A 33 -10.14 -16.04 -14.44
C VAL A 33 -11.65 -15.95 -14.58
N ILE A 34 -12.15 -14.81 -15.08
CA ILE A 34 -13.59 -14.58 -15.30
C ILE A 34 -14.01 -15.09 -16.67
N ALA A 35 -13.23 -14.80 -17.71
CA ALA A 35 -13.54 -15.16 -19.08
C ALA A 35 -12.29 -15.57 -19.84
N SER A 36 -12.45 -16.58 -20.70
CA SER A 36 -11.41 -17.11 -21.57
C SER A 36 -11.87 -17.07 -23.03
N PRO A 37 -11.05 -16.56 -23.96
CA PRO A 37 -11.37 -16.60 -25.38
C PRO A 37 -11.13 -18.00 -25.95
N LYS A 38 -11.67 -18.25 -27.15
CA LYS A 38 -11.44 -19.51 -27.90
C LYS A 38 -10.01 -19.61 -28.43
N GLU A 39 -9.46 -18.50 -28.90
CA GLU A 39 -8.08 -18.37 -29.36
C GLU A 39 -7.40 -17.26 -28.57
N CYS A 40 -6.24 -17.56 -27.98
CA CYS A 40 -5.44 -16.59 -27.24
C CYS A 40 -4.30 -16.05 -28.11
N ARG A 41 -4.09 -14.74 -28.07
CA ARG A 41 -2.90 -14.10 -28.65
C ARG A 41 -1.64 -14.43 -27.86
N THR A 42 -0.50 -14.37 -28.55
CA THR A 42 0.82 -14.52 -27.93
C THR A 42 1.39 -13.18 -27.48
N ALA A 43 2.40 -13.18 -26.61
CA ALA A 43 2.98 -11.95 -26.06
C ALA A 43 3.62 -11.04 -27.12
N GLU A 44 4.02 -11.58 -28.27
CA GLU A 44 4.62 -10.85 -29.39
C GLU A 44 3.58 -10.03 -30.18
N GLU A 45 2.33 -10.47 -30.17
CA GLU A 45 1.21 -9.83 -30.90
C GLU A 45 0.60 -8.66 -30.11
N ILE A 46 0.94 -8.52 -28.83
CA ILE A 46 0.44 -7.47 -27.96
C ILE A 46 1.23 -6.19 -28.22
N GLY A 47 0.54 -5.18 -28.77
CA GLY A 47 1.12 -3.86 -28.97
C GLY A 47 1.47 -3.19 -27.65
N LYS A 48 2.62 -2.52 -27.57
CA LYS A 48 3.07 -1.83 -26.35
C LYS A 48 2.11 -0.73 -25.88
N ASP A 49 1.38 -0.13 -26.82
CA ASP A 49 0.47 0.99 -26.57
C ASP A 49 -1.01 0.53 -26.47
N GLU A 50 -1.28 -0.77 -26.39
CA GLU A 50 -2.64 -1.30 -26.24
C GLU A 50 -3.19 -1.10 -24.82
N ILE A 51 -4.46 -0.70 -24.70
CA ILE A 51 -5.14 -0.53 -23.42
C ILE A 51 -5.49 -1.92 -22.87
N LEU A 52 -4.79 -2.39 -21.83
CA LEU A 52 -5.07 -3.69 -21.19
C LEU A 52 -5.99 -3.60 -19.97
N ASP A 53 -6.08 -2.42 -19.34
CA ASP A 53 -6.94 -2.20 -18.17
C ASP A 53 -8.42 -2.26 -18.56
N PHE A 54 -9.18 -3.15 -17.90
CA PHE A 54 -10.61 -3.34 -18.11
C PHE A 54 -11.39 -2.04 -17.95
N THR A 55 -11.07 -1.24 -16.92
CA THR A 55 -11.79 0.01 -16.64
C THR A 55 -11.58 1.01 -17.76
N GLN A 56 -10.36 1.14 -18.26
CA GLN A 56 -10.03 2.04 -19.38
C GLN A 56 -10.67 1.58 -20.69
N TYR A 57 -10.75 0.26 -20.92
CA TYR A 57 -11.44 -0.29 -22.09
C TYR A 57 -12.94 0.05 -22.05
N CYS A 58 -13.61 -0.14 -20.92
CA CYS A 58 -15.04 0.20 -20.77
C CYS A 58 -15.33 1.70 -20.97
N PHE A 59 -14.37 2.56 -20.65
CA PHE A 59 -14.50 4.01 -20.82
C PHE A 59 -13.93 4.53 -22.15
N ASP A 60 -13.63 3.67 -23.11
CA ASP A 60 -13.12 4.07 -24.44
C ASP A 60 -11.86 4.96 -24.33
N GLY A 61 -10.91 4.53 -23.48
CA GLY A 61 -9.68 5.28 -23.21
C GLY A 61 -9.85 6.51 -22.31
N LYS A 62 -11.06 6.83 -21.85
CA LYS A 62 -11.28 7.95 -20.91
C LYS A 62 -10.91 7.54 -19.50
N VAL A 63 -9.95 8.24 -18.92
CA VAL A 63 -9.55 8.03 -17.52
C VAL A 63 -10.35 8.96 -16.61
N VAL A 64 -10.99 8.39 -15.58
CA VAL A 64 -11.70 9.19 -14.57
C VAL A 64 -10.70 10.04 -13.79
N LEU A 65 -10.88 11.36 -13.81
CA LEU A 65 -10.04 12.28 -13.06
C LEU A 65 -10.22 12.08 -11.54
N LYS A 66 -9.27 11.39 -10.92
CA LYS A 66 -9.17 11.26 -9.46
C LYS A 66 -8.60 12.55 -8.85
N LYS A 67 -9.46 13.56 -8.65
CA LYS A 67 -9.06 14.81 -7.98
C LYS A 67 -8.59 14.49 -6.55
N ARG A 68 -7.41 14.99 -6.18
CA ARG A 68 -6.95 14.95 -4.79
C ARG A 68 -7.92 15.77 -3.94
N ARG A 69 -8.24 15.27 -2.74
CA ARG A 69 -9.03 16.03 -1.77
C ARG A 69 -8.29 17.34 -1.47
N PRO A 70 -8.97 18.50 -1.48
CA PRO A 70 -8.34 19.75 -1.11
C PRO A 70 -7.83 19.64 0.33
N PRO A 71 -6.70 20.30 0.65
CA PRO A 71 -6.21 20.28 2.02
C PRO A 71 -7.23 20.95 2.96
N PRO A 72 -7.35 20.48 4.20
CA PRO A 72 -8.20 21.13 5.20
C PRO A 72 -7.83 22.60 5.40
N PHE A 73 -8.79 23.44 5.82
CA PHE A 73 -8.55 24.88 5.98
C PHE A 73 -7.36 25.22 6.90
N PHE A 74 -7.17 24.42 7.95
CA PHE A 74 -6.15 24.67 8.97
C PHE A 74 -4.72 24.47 8.46
N THR A 75 -4.51 23.82 7.30
CA THR A 75 -3.16 23.60 6.78
C THR A 75 -2.46 24.89 6.38
N LYS A 76 -3.23 25.97 6.19
CA LYS A 76 -2.73 27.32 5.86
C LYS A 76 -2.37 28.14 7.10
N LEU A 77 -2.72 27.68 8.31
CA LEU A 77 -2.47 28.41 9.54
C LEU A 77 -1.02 28.23 10.00
N TYR A 78 -0.43 29.28 10.60
CA TYR A 78 0.93 29.20 11.17
C TYR A 78 1.07 28.12 12.25
N SER A 79 0.02 27.92 13.06
CA SER A 79 -0.04 26.87 14.09
C SER A 79 0.17 25.48 13.52
N TYR A 80 -0.35 25.22 12.31
CA TYR A 80 -0.16 23.94 11.62
C TYR A 80 1.30 23.72 11.22
N GLY A 81 2.02 24.75 10.79
CA GLY A 81 3.47 24.67 10.55
C GLY A 81 4.25 24.33 11.83
N THR A 82 3.86 24.92 12.97
CA THR A 82 4.44 24.58 14.28
C THR A 82 4.15 23.13 14.68
N TYR A 83 2.91 22.67 14.46
CA TYR A 83 2.52 21.28 14.68
C TYR A 83 3.35 20.30 13.84
N LEU A 84 3.53 20.58 12.54
CA LEU A 84 4.33 19.73 11.65
C LEU A 84 5.78 19.63 12.11
N ARG A 85 6.41 20.74 12.54
CA ARG A 85 7.78 20.71 13.09
C ARG A 85 7.88 19.82 14.33
N LYS A 86 6.88 19.88 15.22
CA LYS A 86 6.82 19.00 16.40
C LYS A 86 6.62 17.54 16.00
N GLN A 87 5.78 17.28 15.00
CA GLN A 87 5.50 15.95 14.48
C GLN A 87 6.71 15.32 13.78
N GLU A 88 7.50 16.10 13.03
CA GLU A 88 8.72 15.61 12.37
C GLU A 88 9.74 15.05 13.37
N ASN A 89 9.87 15.67 14.55
CA ASN A 89 10.78 15.19 15.59
C ASN A 89 10.41 13.78 16.11
N ILE A 90 9.12 13.45 16.14
CA ILE A 90 8.62 12.14 16.58
C ILE A 90 8.36 11.19 15.42
N ARG A 91 8.41 11.69 14.18
CA ARG A 91 8.17 10.89 12.98
C ARG A 91 9.20 9.77 12.93
N ASN A 92 8.71 8.56 12.71
CA ASN A 92 9.55 7.36 12.56
C ASN A 92 10.27 6.87 13.82
N GLN A 93 10.11 7.52 14.99
CA GLN A 93 10.79 7.09 16.22
C GLN A 93 10.50 5.61 16.56
N ASP A 94 9.25 5.18 16.45
CA ASP A 94 8.86 3.80 16.80
C ASP A 94 9.51 2.76 15.89
N LYS A 95 9.60 3.02 14.59
CA LYS A 95 10.28 2.12 13.66
C LYS A 95 11.78 2.07 13.92
N VAL A 96 12.40 3.23 14.18
CA VAL A 96 13.82 3.27 14.59
C VAL A 96 14.03 2.46 15.86
N ARG A 97 13.15 2.55 16.85
CA ARG A 97 13.24 1.72 18.06
C ARG A 97 13.17 0.23 17.77
N LEU A 98 12.20 -0.19 16.94
CA LEU A 98 12.06 -1.60 16.55
C LEU A 98 13.30 -2.11 15.81
N ASN A 99 13.85 -1.32 14.89
CA ASN A 99 15.05 -1.69 14.15
C ASN A 99 16.26 -1.84 15.09
N LEU A 100 16.47 -0.89 16.01
CA LEU A 100 17.57 -0.98 16.97
C LEU A 100 17.46 -2.22 17.87
N ILE A 101 16.24 -2.54 18.34
CA ILE A 101 16.01 -3.75 19.13
C ILE A 101 16.27 -5.01 18.28
N ALA A 102 15.89 -5.02 17.01
CA ALA A 102 16.10 -6.16 16.13
C ALA A 102 17.59 -6.38 15.80
N GLU A 103 18.35 -5.31 15.60
CA GLU A 103 19.77 -5.37 15.22
C GLU A 103 20.68 -5.66 16.43
N TYR A 104 20.49 -4.96 17.54
CA TYR A 104 21.40 -5.01 18.69
C TYR A 104 20.83 -5.80 19.87
N GLY A 105 19.57 -6.25 19.81
CA GLY A 105 18.88 -6.92 20.92
C GLY A 105 18.40 -5.98 22.03
N GLU A 106 18.83 -4.71 22.01
CA GLU A 106 18.48 -3.68 22.99
C GLU A 106 18.37 -2.31 22.31
N LEU A 107 17.74 -1.34 22.98
CA LEU A 107 17.63 0.01 22.46
C LEU A 107 18.94 0.80 22.62
N LYS A 108 19.92 0.46 21.79
CA LYS A 108 21.29 0.97 21.81
C LYS A 108 21.54 1.97 20.68
N SER A 109 22.38 2.99 20.91
CA SER A 109 22.84 3.88 19.84
C SER A 109 24.04 3.26 19.12
N TYR A 110 24.28 3.65 17.87
CA TYR A 110 25.47 3.22 17.12
C TYR A 110 26.79 3.64 17.80
N LEU A 111 26.77 4.67 18.65
CA LEU A 111 27.93 5.16 19.39
C LEU A 111 28.24 4.35 20.64
N ALA A 112 27.34 3.48 21.09
CA ALA A 112 27.54 2.76 22.34
C ALA A 112 28.60 1.65 22.26
N ASP A 113 29.20 1.42 21.08
CA ASP A 113 30.44 0.65 20.96
C ASP A 113 31.68 1.46 21.37
N GLN A 114 31.67 2.77 21.10
CA GLN A 114 32.72 3.71 21.51
C GLN A 114 32.52 4.22 22.94
N TYR A 115 31.26 4.43 23.34
CA TYR A 115 30.87 5.02 24.62
C TYR A 115 29.86 4.10 25.35
N PRO A 116 30.34 3.04 26.05
CA PRO A 116 29.49 2.03 26.68
C PRO A 116 28.63 2.58 27.84
N GLU A 117 28.95 3.75 28.36
CA GLU A 117 28.18 4.49 29.37
C GLU A 117 26.86 5.05 28.81
N CYS A 118 26.75 5.23 27.49
CA CYS A 118 25.55 5.77 26.83
C CYS A 118 24.42 4.73 26.68
N LYS A 119 24.19 3.93 27.72
CA LYS A 119 23.09 2.97 27.78
C LYS A 119 21.90 3.57 28.51
N ARG A 120 20.70 3.29 28.00
CA ARG A 120 19.46 3.71 28.67
C ARG A 120 19.27 2.85 29.92
N TYR A 121 18.94 3.49 31.05
CA TYR A 121 18.51 2.77 32.24
C TYR A 121 17.18 2.06 31.96
N ILE A 122 17.16 0.75 32.16
CA ILE A 122 15.95 -0.08 32.07
C ILE A 122 15.59 -0.46 33.51
N PRO A 123 14.45 0.01 34.05
CA PRO A 123 14.04 -0.40 35.38
C PRO A 123 13.82 -1.92 35.41
N PRO A 124 14.21 -2.61 36.49
CA PRO A 124 13.98 -4.05 36.62
C PRO A 124 12.48 -4.35 36.54
N LYS A 125 12.13 -5.47 35.87
CA LYS A 125 10.73 -5.92 35.80
C LYS A 125 10.29 -6.26 37.24
N LYS A 126 9.16 -5.70 37.68
CA LYS A 126 8.54 -6.14 38.94
C LYS A 126 8.20 -7.63 38.81
N GLU A 127 8.67 -8.42 39.76
CA GLU A 127 8.31 -9.82 39.87
C GLU A 127 6.80 -9.91 40.00
N LYS A 128 6.16 -10.73 39.17
CA LYS A 128 4.73 -11.01 39.33
C LYS A 128 4.63 -11.96 40.51
N GLU A 129 4.10 -11.48 41.63
CA GLU A 129 3.67 -12.35 42.72
C GLU A 129 2.74 -13.41 42.10
N ALA A 130 3.19 -14.66 42.13
CA ALA A 130 2.37 -15.77 41.67
C ALA A 130 1.17 -15.85 42.62
N GLU A 131 -0.03 -15.54 42.13
CA GLU A 131 -1.27 -15.93 42.78
C GLU A 131 -1.23 -17.46 42.93
N ASN A 132 -0.85 -17.93 44.11
CA ASN A 132 -1.05 -19.31 44.52
C ASN A 132 -2.56 -19.50 44.70
N VAL A 133 -3.15 -20.25 43.77
CA VAL A 133 -4.53 -20.79 43.82
C VAL A 133 -4.62 -21.84 44.92
#